data_AF-A0A3D5FCC9-F1
#
_entry.id   AF-A0A3D5FCC9-F1
#
_cell.length_a   1.000
_cell.length_b   1.000
_cell.length_c   1.000
_cell.angle_alpha   90.00
_cell.angle_beta   90.00
_cell.angle_gamma   90.00
#
_symmetry.space_group_name_H-M   'P 1'
#
loop_
_entity.id
_entity.type
_entity.pdbx_description
1 polymer ?
#
loop_
_entity_poly.entity_id
_entity_poly.type
_entity_poly.pdbx_seq_one_letter_code
_entity_poly.pdbx_strand_id
1 'polypeptide(L)'
;FETEWGDTLLLYTDGLMESHHKELGMLGEEGVEQWFTRSSQVNAQLLVDKAELYRAGAAAEDDITIVLFKSRPFQFKLPELLAEPIPFNLSFHLTAQHIKDAQVIDQVVAIVNSIPGLAAIRSELFTVITELTNNAIEHGILGLSSDLKAEP
;
A
#
# COMPACT_ATOMS: atom_id res chain seq x y z
N PHE A 1 12.00 -4.62 -4.49
CA PHE A 1 12.03 -3.97 -5.80
C PHE A 1 12.06 -2.47 -5.57
N GLU A 2 13.09 -1.78 -6.04
CA GLU A 2 13.13 -0.32 -6.07
C GLU A 2 12.57 0.16 -7.41
N THR A 3 11.84 1.27 -7.41
CA THR A 3 11.25 1.86 -8.63
C THR A 3 11.84 3.25 -8.86
N GLU A 4 12.25 3.55 -10.09
CA GLU A 4 12.77 4.85 -10.48
C GLU A 4 11.66 5.82 -10.89
N TRP A 5 12.03 7.08 -11.12
CA TRP A 5 11.08 8.08 -11.61
C TRP A 5 10.61 7.74 -13.02
N GLY A 6 9.28 7.73 -13.21
CA GLY A 6 8.67 7.44 -14.51
C GLY A 6 8.39 5.95 -14.74
N ASP A 7 8.92 5.06 -13.90
CA ASP A 7 8.60 3.63 -13.92
C ASP A 7 7.09 3.41 -13.77
N THR A 8 6.59 2.39 -14.45
CA THR A 8 5.20 1.99 -14.36
C THR A 8 5.15 0.53 -13.94
N LEU A 9 4.41 0.25 -12.88
CA LEU A 9 4.12 -1.10 -12.41
C LEU A 9 2.75 -1.51 -12.96
N LEU A 10 2.71 -2.61 -13.71
CA LEU A 10 1.50 -3.24 -14.20
C LEU A 10 1.17 -4.44 -13.31
N LEU A 11 -0.04 -4.48 -12.76
CA LEU A 11 -0.61 -5.64 -12.10
C LEU A 11 -1.87 -6.05 -12.85
N TYR A 12 -2.07 -7.34 -13.05
CA TYR A 12 -3.22 -7.86 -13.78
C TYR A 12 -3.60 -9.25 -13.27
N THR A 13 -4.86 -9.64 -13.50
CA THR A 13 -5.33 -11.03 -13.31
C THR A 13 -5.10 -11.87 -14.55
N ASP A 14 -5.05 -13.19 -14.37
CA ASP A 14 -4.90 -14.19 -15.43
C ASP A 14 -5.84 -13.99 -16.62
N GLY A 15 -7.08 -13.52 -16.39
CA GLY A 15 -8.02 -13.19 -17.47
C GLY A 15 -7.44 -12.30 -18.60
N LEU A 16 -6.43 -11.45 -18.32
CA LEU A 16 -5.74 -10.71 -19.38
C LEU A 16 -4.83 -11.61 -20.23
N MET A 17 -3.95 -12.40 -19.60
CA MET A 17 -3.00 -13.29 -20.31
C MET A 17 -3.70 -14.49 -20.96
N GLU A 18 -4.84 -14.90 -20.42
CA GLU A 18 -5.67 -15.98 -20.96
C GLU A 18 -6.53 -15.52 -22.16
N SER A 19 -6.37 -14.29 -22.63
CA SER A 19 -7.01 -13.83 -23.87
C SER A 19 -6.65 -14.76 -25.03
N HIS A 20 -7.64 -15.50 -25.50
CA HIS A 20 -7.44 -16.57 -26.46
C HIS A 20 -7.90 -16.19 -27.88
N HIS A 21 -7.03 -16.41 -28.86
CA HIS A 21 -7.35 -16.27 -30.28
C HIS A 21 -7.36 -17.63 -30.97
N LYS A 22 -8.33 -17.86 -31.86
CA LYS A 22 -8.55 -19.17 -32.51
C LYS A 22 -7.34 -19.72 -33.27
N GLU A 23 -6.55 -18.84 -33.89
CA GLU A 23 -5.39 -19.24 -34.71
C GLU A 23 -4.04 -18.94 -34.06
N LEU A 24 -3.99 -17.94 -33.16
CA LEU A 24 -2.75 -17.46 -32.54
C LEU A 24 -2.54 -18.08 -31.15
N GLY A 25 -3.56 -18.77 -30.62
CA GLY A 25 -3.54 -19.32 -29.29
C GLY A 25 -3.72 -18.26 -28.21
N MET A 26 -3.40 -18.66 -26.97
CA MET A 26 -3.44 -17.80 -25.80
C MET A 26 -2.36 -16.70 -25.87
N LEU A 27 -2.69 -15.49 -25.41
CA LEU A 27 -1.75 -14.36 -25.38
C LEU A 27 -0.50 -14.65 -24.53
N GLY A 28 -0.71 -15.21 -23.34
CA GLY A 28 0.34 -15.51 -22.37
C GLY A 28 1.01 -14.27 -21.77
N GLU A 29 1.90 -14.50 -20.82
CA GLU A 29 2.67 -13.44 -20.14
C GLU A 29 3.51 -12.60 -21.13
N GLU A 30 4.19 -13.27 -22.07
CA GLU A 30 5.02 -12.60 -23.09
C GLU A 30 4.22 -11.61 -23.95
N GLY A 31 2.96 -11.93 -24.27
CA GLY A 31 2.09 -11.04 -25.03
C GLY A 31 1.71 -9.79 -24.25
N VAL A 32 1.43 -9.95 -22.95
CA VAL A 32 1.15 -8.84 -22.04
C VAL A 32 2.37 -7.94 -21.87
N GLU A 33 3.56 -8.53 -21.69
CA GLU A 33 4.82 -7.78 -21.61
C GLU A 33 5.10 -6.98 -22.89
N GLN A 34 4.86 -7.54 -24.07
CA GLN A 34 5.02 -6.83 -25.33
C GLN A 34 4.01 -5.68 -25.47
N TRP A 35 2.77 -5.87 -25.05
CA TRP A 35 1.76 -4.81 -25.08
C TRP A 35 2.10 -3.66 -24.15
N PHE A 36 2.69 -3.99 -23.01
CA PHE A 36 3.14 -3.04 -22.00
C PHE A 36 4.38 -2.26 -22.46
N THR A 37 5.42 -2.94 -22.94
CA THR A 37 6.71 -2.32 -23.29
C THR A 37 6.70 -1.52 -24.58
N ARG A 38 5.85 -1.87 -25.57
CA ARG A 38 5.82 -1.20 -26.88
C ARG A 38 5.00 0.08 -26.93
N SER A 39 4.21 0.37 -25.91
CA SER A 39 3.32 1.54 -25.92
C SER A 39 3.93 2.65 -25.06
N SER A 40 4.24 3.80 -25.65
CA SER A 40 4.83 4.94 -24.92
C SER A 40 3.91 5.53 -23.85
N GLN A 41 2.60 5.28 -23.95
CA GLN A 41 1.59 5.64 -22.95
C GLN A 41 0.59 4.49 -22.75
N VAL A 42 0.98 3.48 -21.96
CA VAL A 42 0.04 2.43 -21.54
C VAL A 42 -0.95 2.99 -20.51
N ASN A 43 -2.22 2.66 -20.68
CA ASN A 43 -3.23 2.76 -19.64
C ASN A 43 -4.06 1.46 -19.61
N ALA A 44 -4.89 1.29 -18.58
CA ALA A 44 -5.66 0.06 -18.40
C ALA A 44 -6.62 -0.19 -19.57
N GLN A 45 -7.30 0.85 -20.04
CA GLN A 45 -8.24 0.76 -21.15
C GLN A 45 -7.57 0.25 -22.43
N LEU A 46 -6.38 0.75 -22.76
CA LEU A 46 -5.61 0.30 -23.91
C LEU A 46 -5.33 -1.20 -23.87
N LEU A 47 -5.02 -1.75 -22.69
CA LEU A 47 -4.76 -3.19 -22.53
C LEU A 47 -6.05 -4.01 -22.67
N VAL A 48 -7.18 -3.51 -22.15
CA VAL A 48 -8.50 -4.12 -22.35
C VAL A 48 -8.88 -4.12 -23.83
N ASP A 49 -8.71 -2.99 -24.53
CA ASP A 49 -9.04 -2.86 -25.95
C ASP A 49 -8.17 -3.79 -26.81
N LYS A 50 -6.88 -3.92 -26.48
CA LYS A 50 -5.98 -4.87 -27.13
C LYS A 50 -6.42 -6.32 -26.90
N ALA A 51 -6.86 -6.65 -25.69
CA ALA A 51 -7.38 -7.98 -25.36
C ALA A 51 -8.65 -8.31 -26.16
N GLU A 52 -9.59 -7.36 -26.26
CA GLU A 52 -10.79 -7.50 -27.08
C GLU A 52 -10.47 -7.68 -28.56
N LEU A 53 -9.55 -6.87 -29.09
CA LEU A 53 -9.11 -6.97 -30.49
C LEU A 53 -8.40 -8.30 -30.75
N TYR A 54 -7.54 -8.75 -29.82
CA TYR A 54 -6.83 -10.02 -29.92
C TYR A 54 -7.78 -11.22 -29.93
N ARG A 55 -8.87 -11.18 -29.15
CA ARG A 55 -9.90 -12.22 -29.17
C ARG A 55 -10.73 -12.25 -30.45
N ALA A 56 -10.61 -11.24 -31.33
CA ALA A 56 -11.33 -11.13 -32.60
C ALA A 56 -12.85 -11.35 -32.47
N GLY A 57 -13.44 -10.81 -31.41
CA GLY A 57 -14.88 -10.93 -31.13
C GLY A 57 -15.29 -12.19 -30.34
N ALA A 58 -14.35 -13.03 -29.92
CA ALA A 58 -14.64 -14.05 -28.91
C ALA A 58 -14.87 -13.41 -27.53
N ALA A 59 -15.76 -14.01 -26.74
CA ALA A 59 -15.99 -13.59 -25.36
C ALA A 59 -14.73 -13.83 -24.50
N ALA A 60 -14.54 -13.01 -23.48
CA ALA A 60 -13.54 -13.30 -22.46
C ALA A 60 -13.95 -14.55 -21.67
N GLU A 61 -12.97 -15.38 -21.33
CA GLU A 61 -13.20 -16.61 -20.56
C GLU A 61 -13.26 -16.32 -19.05
N ASP A 62 -12.61 -15.24 -18.59
CA ASP A 62 -12.63 -14.76 -17.21
C ASP A 62 -12.59 -13.22 -17.13
N ASP A 63 -12.83 -12.67 -15.94
CA ASP A 63 -12.81 -11.25 -15.67
C ASP A 63 -11.39 -10.65 -15.74
N ILE A 64 -11.28 -9.53 -16.45
CA ILE A 64 -10.01 -8.81 -16.62
C ILE A 64 -9.93 -7.69 -15.58
N THR A 65 -9.00 -7.81 -14.63
CA THR A 65 -8.62 -6.73 -13.72
C THR A 65 -7.23 -6.23 -14.04
N ILE A 66 -7.07 -4.91 -14.17
CA ILE A 66 -5.80 -4.27 -14.49
C ILE A 66 -5.60 -3.06 -13.59
N VAL A 67 -4.42 -2.96 -12.97
CA VAL A 67 -3.99 -1.81 -12.17
C VAL A 67 -2.63 -1.33 -12.68
N LEU A 68 -2.51 -0.04 -12.97
CA LEU A 68 -1.23 0.59 -13.30
C LEU A 68 -0.87 1.64 -12.26
N PHE A 69 0.32 1.49 -11.67
CA PHE A 69 0.93 2.51 -10.83
C PHE A 69 2.07 3.18 -11.58
N LYS A 70 1.97 4.49 -11.78
CA LYS A 70 3.06 5.27 -12.34
C LYS A 70 3.82 5.97 -11.22
N SER A 71 5.10 5.64 -11.09
CA SER A 71 6.03 6.33 -10.20
C SER A 71 6.11 7.79 -10.59
N ARG A 72 5.74 8.66 -9.65
CA ARG A 72 5.84 10.11 -9.77
C ARG A 72 6.52 10.66 -8.53
N PRO A 73 7.24 11.79 -8.63
CA PRO A 73 7.84 12.41 -7.47
C PRO A 73 6.74 12.70 -6.45
N PHE A 74 6.92 12.20 -5.24
CA PHE A 74 6.00 12.48 -4.15
C PHE A 74 6.17 13.94 -3.73
N GLN A 75 5.35 14.82 -4.28
CA GLN A 75 5.31 16.23 -3.90
C GLN A 75 4.43 16.38 -2.66
N PHE A 76 4.95 15.94 -1.52
CA PHE A 76 4.37 16.33 -0.24
C PHE A 76 4.82 17.76 0.05
N LYS A 77 3.91 18.72 -0.19
CA LYS A 77 4.05 20.00 0.50
C LYS A 77 3.78 19.71 1.96
N LEU A 78 4.81 19.75 2.79
CA LEU A 78 4.60 19.90 4.22
C LEU A 78 3.57 21.02 4.37
N PRO A 79 2.45 20.82 5.09
CA PRO A 79 1.64 21.96 5.47
C PRO A 79 2.62 22.98 6.04
N GLU A 80 2.65 24.20 5.50
CA GLU A 80 3.35 25.28 6.18
C GLU A 80 2.94 25.16 7.66
N LEU A 81 3.90 25.08 8.59
CA LEU A 81 3.58 25.07 10.00
C LEU A 81 2.79 26.36 10.27
N LEU A 82 1.46 26.29 10.18
CA LEU A 82 0.57 27.44 10.29
C LEU A 82 0.68 28.06 11.69
N ALA A 83 1.23 27.30 12.64
CA ALA A 83 1.74 27.77 13.92
C ALA A 83 2.74 26.74 14.47
N GLU A 84 3.77 27.18 15.18
CA GLU A 84 4.52 26.30 16.09
C GLU A 84 3.52 25.73 17.12
N PRO A 85 3.49 24.40 17.34
CA PRO A 85 2.66 23.85 18.39
C PRO A 85 3.09 24.46 19.73
N ILE A 86 2.11 24.96 20.50
CA ILE A 86 2.37 25.38 21.88
C ILE A 86 2.95 24.20 22.66
N PRO A 87 3.81 24.42 23.67
CA PRO A 87 4.28 23.33 24.53
C PRO A 87 3.09 22.56 25.11
N PHE A 88 3.06 21.25 24.93
CA PHE A 88 1.97 20.39 25.40
C PHE A 88 2.51 19.12 26.04
N ASN A 89 1.67 18.48 26.86
CA ASN A 89 1.88 17.13 27.36
C ASN A 89 0.61 16.32 27.06
N LEU A 90 0.77 15.14 26.46
CA LEU A 90 -0.31 14.18 26.25
C LEU A 90 -0.01 12.93 27.10
N SER A 91 -1.02 12.50 27.86
CA SER A 91 -0.96 11.29 28.67
C SER A 91 -2.16 10.41 28.35
N PHE A 92 -1.92 9.15 28.02
CA PHE A 92 -2.95 8.16 27.70
C PHE A 92 -2.98 7.08 28.78
N HIS A 93 -4.16 6.78 29.30
CA HIS A 93 -4.37 5.67 30.23
C HIS A 93 -5.15 4.57 29.53
N LEU A 94 -4.42 3.57 29.02
CA LEU A 94 -4.98 2.43 28.31
C LEU A 94 -5.07 1.22 29.23
N THR A 95 -6.24 0.60 29.28
CA THR A 95 -6.43 -0.67 30.00
C THR A 95 -6.08 -1.86 29.08
N ALA A 96 -5.91 -3.05 29.65
CA ALA A 96 -5.68 -4.27 28.89
C ALA A 96 -6.79 -4.56 27.85
N GLN A 97 -8.02 -4.10 28.08
CA GLN A 97 -9.10 -4.24 27.10
C GLN A 97 -8.91 -3.31 25.90
N HIS A 98 -8.44 -2.08 26.12
CA HIS A 98 -8.15 -1.14 25.02
C HIS A 98 -6.98 -1.61 24.18
N ILE A 99 -5.92 -2.11 24.82
CA ILE A 99 -4.72 -2.60 24.14
C ILE A 99 -5.02 -3.81 23.23
N LYS A 100 -6.03 -4.63 23.57
CA LYS A 100 -6.47 -5.76 22.73
C LYS A 100 -7.23 -5.35 21.48
N ASP A 101 -7.71 -4.11 21.42
CA ASP A 101 -8.39 -3.58 20.24
C ASP A 101 -7.36 -3.01 19.26
N ALA A 102 -7.27 -3.60 18.07
CA ALA A 102 -6.36 -3.16 17.02
C ALA A 102 -6.58 -1.69 16.61
N GLN A 103 -7.77 -1.12 16.88
CA GLN A 103 -8.09 0.27 16.59
C GLN A 103 -7.53 1.26 17.62
N VAL A 104 -6.97 0.82 18.74
CA VAL A 104 -6.46 1.74 19.79
C VAL A 104 -5.29 2.59 19.29
N ILE A 105 -4.42 2.01 18.46
CA ILE A 105 -3.26 2.69 17.89
C ILE A 105 -3.73 3.81 16.96
N ASP A 106 -4.69 3.51 16.09
CA ASP A 106 -5.29 4.49 15.18
C ASP A 106 -5.93 5.66 15.93
N GLN A 107 -6.61 5.38 17.05
CA GLN A 107 -7.22 6.41 17.89
C GLN A 107 -6.17 7.32 18.55
N VAL A 108 -5.09 6.76 19.12
CA VAL A 108 -4.01 7.57 19.71
C VAL A 108 -3.32 8.42 18.64
N VAL A 109 -3.02 7.83 17.48
CA VAL A 109 -2.39 8.54 16.36
C VAL A 109 -3.29 9.65 15.84
N ALA A 110 -4.61 9.44 15.75
CA ALA A 110 -5.55 10.49 15.36
C ALA A 110 -5.57 11.65 16.36
N ILE A 111 -5.52 11.37 17.67
CA ILE A 111 -5.48 12.41 18.71
C ILE A 111 -4.20 13.24 18.59
N VAL A 112 -3.03 12.62 18.43
CA VAL A 112 -1.77 13.36 18.29
C VAL A 112 -1.77 14.20 17.00
N ASN A 113 -2.28 13.66 15.89
CA ASN A 113 -2.37 14.38 14.62
C ASN A 113 -3.42 15.51 14.61
N SER A 114 -4.30 15.59 15.61
CA SER A 114 -5.20 16.73 15.76
C SER A 114 -4.46 18.02 16.19
N ILE A 115 -3.23 17.89 16.71
CA ILE A 115 -2.39 19.03 17.06
C ILE A 115 -1.76 19.61 15.79
N PRO A 116 -1.98 20.91 15.49
CA PRO A 116 -1.35 21.58 14.36
C PRO A 116 0.17 21.39 14.36
N GLY A 117 0.74 21.06 13.20
CA GLY A 117 2.18 20.86 13.03
C GLY A 117 2.68 19.44 13.30
N LEU A 118 1.89 18.55 13.91
CA LEU A 118 2.32 17.16 14.17
C LEU A 118 1.99 16.17 13.05
N ALA A 119 1.19 16.58 12.06
CA ALA A 119 0.87 15.75 10.90
C ALA A 119 2.11 15.28 10.11
N ALA A 120 3.21 16.05 10.17
CA ALA A 120 4.47 15.72 9.50
C ALA A 120 5.19 14.50 10.10
N ILE A 121 4.95 14.17 11.37
CA ILE A 121 5.59 13.05 12.08
C ILE A 121 4.65 11.86 12.31
N ARG A 122 3.53 11.81 11.57
CA ARG A 122 2.48 10.80 11.75
C ARG A 122 3.02 9.38 11.63
N SER A 123 3.85 9.13 10.63
CA SER A 123 4.38 7.79 10.34
C SER A 123 5.33 7.33 11.43
N GLU A 124 6.21 8.20 11.90
CA GLU A 124 7.13 7.96 13.00
C GLU A 124 6.38 7.71 14.31
N LEU A 125 5.36 8.54 14.60
CA LEU A 125 4.48 8.36 15.76
C LEU A 125 3.74 7.03 15.71
N PHE A 126 3.17 6.67 14.55
CA PHE A 126 2.46 5.41 14.37
C PHE A 126 3.38 4.23 14.70
N THR A 127 4.61 4.23 14.18
CA THR A 127 5.61 3.20 14.46
C THR A 127 5.92 3.13 15.96
N VAL A 128 6.24 4.27 16.59
CA VAL A 128 6.58 4.32 18.02
C VAL A 128 5.42 3.81 18.90
N ILE A 129 4.19 4.25 18.63
CA ILE A 129 3.00 3.83 19.39
C ILE A 129 2.71 2.34 19.18
N THR A 130 2.88 1.85 17.95
CA THR A 130 2.71 0.42 17.63
C THR A 130 3.71 -0.43 18.41
N GLU A 131 4.99 -0.06 18.41
CA GLU A 131 6.02 -0.79 19.16
C GLU A 131 5.78 -0.74 20.67
N LEU A 132 5.39 0.41 21.22
CA LEU A 132 5.05 0.51 22.64
C LEU A 132 3.83 -0.35 23.02
N THR A 133 2.83 -0.41 22.15
CA THR A 133 1.64 -1.23 22.35
C THR A 133 1.98 -2.71 22.25
N ASN A 134 2.75 -3.12 21.25
CA ASN A 134 3.25 -4.49 21.11
C ASN A 134 4.07 -4.91 22.34
N ASN A 135 4.98 -4.06 22.81
CA ASN A 135 5.74 -4.31 24.04
C ASN A 135 4.84 -4.46 25.27
N ALA A 136 3.78 -3.64 25.40
CA ALA A 136 2.82 -3.75 26.49
C ALA A 136 1.97 -5.04 26.41
N ILE A 137 1.65 -5.51 25.21
CA ILE A 137 0.96 -6.78 24.98
C ILE A 137 1.89 -7.95 25.32
N GLU A 138 3.07 -8.00 24.71
CA GLU A 138 4.05 -9.09 24.81
C GLU A 138 4.55 -9.25 26.25
N HIS A 139 4.99 -8.16 26.88
CA HIS A 139 5.63 -8.22 28.19
C HIS A 139 4.66 -7.94 29.35
N GLY A 140 3.67 -7.07 29.15
CA GLY A 140 2.73 -6.69 30.21
C GLY A 140 1.55 -7.66 30.35
N ILE A 141 0.89 -8.02 29.24
CA ILE A 141 -0.34 -8.83 29.25
C ILE A 141 -0.04 -10.32 29.05
N LEU A 142 0.90 -10.66 28.16
CA LEU A 142 1.28 -12.04 27.85
C LEU A 142 2.43 -12.57 28.71
N GLY A 143 3.15 -11.70 29.43
CA GLY A 143 4.21 -12.08 30.36
C GLY A 143 5.40 -12.78 29.71
N LEU A 144 5.66 -12.53 28.42
CA LEU A 144 6.81 -13.09 27.73
C LEU A 144 8.09 -12.45 28.28
N SER A 145 9.07 -13.28 28.66
CA SER A 145 10.38 -12.76 29.10
C SER A 145 11.12 -12.14 27.92
N SER A 146 11.74 -10.97 28.11
CA SER A 146 12.64 -10.32 27.14
C SER A 146 13.86 -11.18 26.76
N ASP A 147 14.09 -12.29 27.49
CA ASP A 147 15.21 -13.22 27.28
C ASP A 147 15.18 -13.94 25.92
N LEU A 148 14.06 -13.93 25.19
CA LEU A 148 13.93 -14.57 23.87
C LEU A 148 14.47 -13.73 22.70
N LYS A 149 14.81 -12.44 22.91
CA LYS A 149 15.51 -11.59 21.91
C LYS A 149 17.01 -11.49 22.18
N ALA A 150 17.55 -12.32 23.09
CA ALA A 150 18.96 -12.35 23.48
C ALA A 150 19.72 -13.57 22.94
N GLU A 151 19.39 -14.02 21.73
CA GLU A 151 20.27 -14.94 20.99
C GLU A 151 20.80 -14.24 19.73
N PRO A 152 22.11 -14.34 19.44
CA PRO A 152 22.84 -13.48 18.51
C PRO A 152 22.53 -13.73 17.03
#